data_AF-A0A2W4P5B2-F1
#
_entry.id   AF-A0A2W4P5B2-F1
#
_cell.length_a   1.000
_cell.length_b   1.000
_cell.length_c   1.000
_cell.angle_alpha   90.00
_cell.angle_beta   90.00
_cell.angle_gamma   90.00
#
_symmetry.space_group_name_H-M   'P 1'
#
loop_
_entity.id
_entity.type
_entity.pdbx_description
1 polymer ?
#
loop_
_entity_poly.entity_id
_entity_poly.type
_entity_poly.pdbx_seq_one_letter_code
_entity_poly.pdbx_strand_id
1 'polypeptide(L)'
;MTCPVDINIPDMLISLRRDLQGEQELFWQLGMKAYAFGFSHPLLFQMGGKAVSAAADKLAPRNPDGTIKALPYPFSGWTQNRDFPPPAEKSFHDWWRENRETRD
;
A
#
# COMPACT_ATOMS: atom_id res chain seq x y z
N MET A 1 -5.83 10.34 30.78
CA MET A 1 -5.04 10.24 29.53
C MET A 1 -3.67 9.75 29.94
N THR A 2 -3.36 8.49 29.66
CA THR A 2 -2.12 7.82 30.08
C THR A 2 -0.94 8.40 29.31
N CYS A 3 -0.08 9.15 29.99
CA CYS A 3 1.34 9.28 29.68
C CYS A 3 2.09 9.07 31.01
N PRO A 4 2.67 7.87 31.26
CA PRO A 4 3.30 7.53 32.55
C PRO A 4 4.76 8.02 32.70
N VAL A 5 5.28 8.83 31.79
CA VAL A 5 6.66 9.34 31.83
C VAL A 5 6.72 10.75 31.25
N ASP A 6 7.36 11.68 31.97
CA ASP A 6 7.50 13.12 31.68
C ASP A 6 8.54 13.42 30.55
N ILE A 7 8.54 12.62 29.49
CA ILE A 7 9.36 12.85 28.30
C ILE A 7 8.53 13.65 27.30
N ASN A 8 9.04 14.81 26.88
CA ASN A 8 8.47 15.64 25.82
C ASN A 8 8.70 15.03 24.43
N ILE A 9 8.08 13.88 24.18
CA ILE A 9 8.06 13.22 22.86
C ILE A 9 7.55 14.16 21.75
N PRO A 10 6.48 14.97 21.95
CA PRO A 10 5.94 15.78 20.86
C PRO A 10 6.95 16.79 20.29
N ASP A 11 7.67 17.50 21.16
CA ASP A 11 8.65 18.50 20.73
C ASP A 11 9.84 17.86 20.02
N MET A 12 10.30 16.70 20.51
CA MET A 12 11.36 15.91 19.87
C MET A 12 10.95 15.42 18.47
N LEU A 13 9.68 15.02 18.29
CA LEU A 13 9.18 14.60 16.98
C LEU A 13 9.07 15.78 15.99
N ILE A 14 8.71 16.98 16.48
CA ILE A 14 8.64 18.18 15.65
C ILE A 14 10.05 18.64 15.24
N SER A 15 11.03 18.63 16.15
CA SER A 15 12.42 18.98 15.81
C SER A 15 12.97 18.01 14.77
N LEU A 16 12.79 16.70 14.98
CA LEU A 16 13.25 15.68 14.03
C LEU A 16 12.59 15.83 12.66
N ARG A 17 11.31 16.20 12.60
CA ARG A 17 10.62 16.50 11.33
C ARG A 17 11.26 17.68 10.60
N ARG A 18 11.62 18.75 11.30
CA ARG A 18 12.25 19.94 10.71
C ARG A 18 13.63 19.60 10.16
N ASP A 19 14.40 18.81 10.90
CA ASP A 19 15.75 18.39 10.49
C ASP A 19 15.69 17.49 9.26
N LEU A 20 14.74 16.55 9.21
CA LEU A 20 14.58 15.61 8.09
C LEU A 20 13.81 16.17 6.88
N GLN A 21 13.23 17.38 6.98
CA GLN A 21 12.40 17.94 5.91
C GLN A 21 13.20 18.23 4.62
N GLY A 22 14.49 18.57 4.74
CA GLY A 22 15.39 18.85 3.61
C GLY A 22 16.21 17.66 3.09
N GLU A 23 16.26 16.57 3.86
CA GLU A 23 17.11 15.39 3.60
C GLU A 23 16.40 14.30 2.76
N GLN A 24 15.18 14.56 2.28
CA GLN A 24 14.42 13.54 1.55
C GLN A 24 14.95 13.36 0.12
N GLU A 25 15.44 12.16 -0.16
CA GLU A 25 15.92 11.76 -1.49
C GLU A 25 14.85 12.02 -2.57
N LEU A 26 15.29 12.58 -3.72
CA LEU A 26 14.39 12.99 -4.80
C LEU A 26 13.52 11.84 -5.32
N PHE A 27 14.06 10.62 -5.34
CA PHE A 27 13.33 9.41 -5.73
C PHE A 27 12.10 9.19 -4.84
N TRP A 28 12.24 9.37 -3.52
CA TRP A 28 11.14 9.22 -2.58
C TRP A 28 10.07 10.30 -2.77
N GLN A 29 10.49 11.55 -2.96
CA GLN A 29 9.56 12.65 -3.21
C GLN A 29 8.72 12.42 -4.47
N LEU A 30 9.35 11.96 -5.55
CA LEU A 30 8.66 11.63 -6.79
C LEU A 30 7.74 10.41 -6.63
N GLY A 31 8.22 9.36 -5.96
CA GLY A 31 7.43 8.17 -5.66
C GLY A 31 6.15 8.50 -4.89
N MET A 32 6.26 9.31 -3.83
CA MET A 32 5.12 9.72 -3.02
C MET A 32 4.15 10.64 -3.78
N LYS A 33 4.64 11.53 -4.64
CA LYS A 33 3.78 12.34 -5.53
C LYS A 33 3.03 11.48 -6.54
N ALA A 34 3.70 10.52 -7.17
CA ALA A 34 3.08 9.59 -8.11
C ALA A 34 2.03 8.71 -7.42
N TYR A 35 2.34 8.23 -6.21
CA TYR A 35 1.40 7.49 -5.37
C TYR A 35 0.14 8.33 -5.08
N ALA A 36 0.31 9.57 -4.60
CA ALA A 36 -0.81 10.47 -4.33
C ALA A 36 -1.66 10.75 -5.58
N PHE A 37 -1.03 10.95 -6.74
CA PHE A 37 -1.74 11.17 -8.00
C PHE A 37 -2.55 9.94 -8.44
N GLY A 38 -1.95 8.74 -8.38
CA GLY A 38 -2.62 7.50 -8.76
C GLY A 38 -3.82 7.17 -7.86
N PHE A 39 -3.68 7.40 -6.55
CA PHE A 39 -4.75 7.13 -5.57
C PHE A 39 -5.85 8.19 -5.56
N SER A 40 -5.56 9.43 -5.98
CA SER A 40 -6.57 10.49 -6.08
C SER A 40 -7.48 10.35 -7.31
N HIS A 41 -7.06 9.61 -8.34
CA HIS A 41 -7.84 9.42 -9.56
C HIS A 41 -8.57 8.06 -9.56
N PRO A 42 -9.91 8.03 -9.50
CA PRO A 42 -10.67 6.79 -9.33
C PRO A 42 -10.50 5.81 -10.51
N LEU A 43 -10.35 6.32 -11.74
CA LEU A 43 -10.13 5.47 -12.92
C LEU A 43 -8.76 4.80 -12.89
N LEU A 44 -7.69 5.56 -12.57
CA LEU A 44 -6.33 5.02 -12.46
C LEU A 44 -6.24 3.99 -11.35
N PHE A 45 -6.85 4.26 -10.20
CA PHE A 45 -6.90 3.32 -9.09
C PHE A 45 -7.61 2.00 -9.47
N GLN A 46 -8.76 2.08 -10.14
CA GLN A 46 -9.51 0.89 -10.55
C GLN A 46 -8.78 0.07 -11.62
N MET A 47 -8.30 0.72 -12.68
CA MET A 47 -7.57 0.04 -13.76
C MET A 47 -6.24 -0.52 -13.26
N GLY A 48 -5.50 0.27 -12.48
CA GLY A 48 -4.24 -0.14 -11.87
C GLY A 48 -4.43 -1.34 -10.95
N GLY A 49 -5.44 -1.32 -10.09
CA GLY A 49 -5.77 -2.46 -9.22
C GLY A 49 -6.05 -3.75 -10.00
N LYS A 50 -6.85 -3.69 -11.08
CA LYS A 50 -7.14 -4.84 -11.94
C LYS A 50 -5.88 -5.36 -12.65
N ALA A 51 -5.06 -4.46 -13.18
CA ALA A 51 -3.83 -4.82 -13.86
C ALA A 51 -2.82 -5.48 -12.91
N VAL A 52 -2.64 -4.91 -11.71
CA VAL A 52 -1.74 -5.45 -10.68
C VAL A 52 -2.22 -6.82 -10.20
N SER A 53 -3.52 -7.00 -9.97
CA SER A 53 -4.10 -8.29 -9.60
C SER A 53 -3.80 -9.36 -10.65
N ALA A 54 -4.09 -9.07 -11.93
CA ALA A 54 -3.87 -10.01 -13.02
C ALA A 54 -2.37 -10.32 -13.23
N ALA A 55 -1.48 -9.34 -13.02
CA ALA A 55 -0.05 -9.55 -13.07
C ALA A 55 0.44 -10.41 -11.91
N ALA A 56 -0.06 -10.18 -10.69
CA ALA A 56 0.26 -10.98 -9.52
C ALA A 56 -0.23 -12.43 -9.67
N ASP A 57 -1.39 -12.64 -10.29
CA ASP A 57 -1.90 -13.99 -10.59
C ASP A 57 -1.00 -14.79 -11.52
N LYS A 58 -0.39 -14.13 -12.51
CA LYS A 58 0.39 -14.80 -13.56
C LYS A 58 1.87 -14.88 -13.26
N LEU A 59 2.43 -13.89 -12.56
CA LEU A 59 3.88 -13.68 -12.50
C LEU A 59 4.46 -13.84 -11.09
N ALA A 60 3.62 -13.79 -10.04
CA ALA A 60 4.13 -13.87 -8.67
C ALA A 60 4.34 -15.33 -8.25
N PRO A 61 5.54 -15.71 -7.76
CA PRO A 61 5.76 -17.03 -7.19
C PRO A 61 4.88 -17.20 -5.94
N ARG A 62 4.21 -18.35 -5.81
CA ARG A 62 3.29 -18.64 -4.70
C ARG A 62 3.81 -19.74 -3.80
N ASN A 63 3.46 -19.65 -2.53
CA ASN A 63 3.56 -20.74 -1.57
C ASN A 63 2.39 -21.74 -1.77
N PRO A 64 2.47 -22.95 -1.18
CA PRO A 64 1.41 -23.96 -1.31
C PRO A 64 0.04 -23.51 -0.75
N ASP A 65 0.03 -22.55 0.16
CA ASP A 65 -1.18 -21.96 0.75
C ASP A 65 -1.79 -20.83 -0.11
N GLY A 66 -1.17 -20.51 -1.26
CA GLY A 66 -1.63 -19.48 -2.18
C GLY A 66 -1.07 -18.08 -1.91
N THR A 67 -0.29 -17.87 -0.84
CA THR A 67 0.35 -16.58 -0.57
C THR A 67 1.46 -16.29 -1.57
N ILE A 68 1.71 -15.00 -1.86
CA ILE A 68 2.82 -14.57 -2.71
C ILE A 68 4.12 -14.69 -1.92
N LYS A 69 5.02 -15.53 -2.41
CA LYS A 69 6.32 -15.86 -1.81
C LYS A 69 7.33 -14.73 -1.91
N ALA A 70 7.34 -14.04 -3.05
CA ALA A 70 8.32 -12.98 -3.29
C ALA A 70 7.77 -11.94 -4.26
N LEU A 71 7.85 -10.67 -3.86
CA LEU A 71 7.60 -9.55 -4.75
C LEU A 71 8.89 -9.19 -5.52
N PRO A 72 8.79 -8.75 -6.79
CA PRO A 72 9.96 -8.26 -7.51
C PRO A 72 10.50 -6.97 -6.89
N TYR A 73 11.78 -6.69 -7.08
CA TYR A 73 12.37 -5.39 -6.72
C TYR A 73 11.64 -4.26 -7.45
N PRO A 74 11.34 -3.11 -6.80
CA PRO A 74 11.76 -2.67 -5.46
C PRO A 74 10.85 -3.10 -4.29
N PHE A 75 9.78 -3.85 -4.54
CA PHE A 75 8.79 -4.21 -3.53
C PHE A 75 9.17 -5.45 -2.69
N SER A 76 10.29 -6.10 -3.02
CA SER A 76 10.78 -7.31 -2.36
C SER A 76 10.99 -7.15 -0.85
N GLY A 77 11.21 -5.93 -0.36
CA GLY A 77 11.39 -5.61 1.06
C GLY A 77 10.23 -6.05 1.96
N TRP A 78 8.99 -6.07 1.44
CA TRP A 78 7.83 -6.56 2.19
C TRP A 78 7.93 -8.08 2.43
N THR A 79 8.18 -8.82 1.35
CA THR A 79 8.24 -10.30 1.34
C THR A 79 9.47 -10.89 2.01
N GLN A 80 10.41 -10.06 2.49
CA GLN A 80 11.52 -10.53 3.31
C GLN A 80 11.09 -10.93 4.72
N ASN A 81 10.07 -10.25 5.27
CA ASN A 81 9.63 -10.43 6.65
C ASN A 81 8.14 -10.78 6.77
N ARG A 82 7.36 -10.67 5.68
CA ARG A 82 5.90 -10.84 5.69
C ARG A 82 5.41 -11.52 4.43
N ASP A 83 4.53 -12.51 4.57
CA ASP A 83 3.81 -13.07 3.43
C ASP A 83 2.81 -12.05 2.88
N PHE A 84 2.59 -12.07 1.56
CA PHE A 84 1.61 -11.22 0.91
C PHE A 84 0.38 -12.07 0.51
N PRO A 85 -0.84 -11.68 0.93
CA PRO A 85 -2.03 -12.50 0.69
C PRO A 85 -2.33 -12.61 -0.82
N PRO A 86 -2.98 -13.69 -1.26
CA PRO A 86 -3.42 -13.80 -2.64
C PRO A 86 -4.34 -12.62 -3.01
N PRO A 87 -4.23 -12.09 -4.24
CA PRO A 87 -5.16 -11.06 -4.70
C PRO A 87 -6.59 -11.61 -4.74
N ALA A 88 -7.56 -10.75 -4.42
CA ALA A 88 -8.97 -11.12 -4.47
C ALA A 88 -9.46 -11.25 -5.92
N GLU A 89 -10.37 -12.19 -6.19
CA GLU A 89 -10.93 -12.42 -7.54
C GLU A 89 -11.66 -11.20 -8.10
N LYS A 90 -12.28 -10.40 -7.23
CA LYS A 90 -12.99 -9.18 -7.59
C LYS A 90 -12.53 -8.03 -6.71
N SER A 91 -12.46 -6.83 -7.30
CA SER A 91 -12.25 -5.62 -6.50
C SER A 91 -13.47 -5.36 -5.63
N PHE A 92 -13.28 -4.75 -4.46
CA PHE A 92 -14.38 -4.38 -3.57
C PHE A 92 -15.45 -3.54 -4.28
N HIS A 93 -15.06 -2.61 -5.16
CA HIS A 93 -16.00 -1.79 -5.92
C HIS A 93 -16.82 -2.60 -6.92
N ASP A 94 -16.23 -3.60 -7.58
CA ASP A 94 -16.97 -4.47 -8.49
C ASP A 94 -17.96 -5.33 -7.69
N TRP A 95 -17.50 -5.98 -6.62
CA TRP A 95 -18.36 -6.76 -5.72
C TRP A 95 -19.51 -5.92 -5.16
N TRP A 96 -19.24 -4.68 -4.75
CA TRP A 96 -20.25 -3.79 -4.20
C TRP A 96 -21.37 -3.47 -5.17
N ARG A 97 -21.05 -3.16 -6.43
CA ARG A 97 -22.07 -2.88 -7.45
C ARG A 97 -22.95 -4.09 -7.71
N GLU A 98 -22.34 -5.28 -7.80
CA GLU A 98 -23.07 -6.54 -8.00
C GLU A 98 -23.98 -6.91 -6.82
N ASN A 99 -23.59 -6.60 -5.58
CA ASN A 99 -24.27 -7.08 -4.37
C ASN A 99 -25.19 -6.04 -3.70
N ARG A 100 -25.21 -4.78 -4.17
CA ARG A 100 -26.08 -3.73 -3.62
C ARG A 100 -27.30 -3.39 -4.47
N GLU A 101 -27.36 -3.79 -5.73
CA GLU A 101 -28.52 -3.54 -6.60
C GLU A 101 -29.74 -4.43 -6.26
N THR A 102 -29.62 -5.39 -5.33
CA THR A 102 -30.69 -6.32 -4.93
C THR A 102 -31.28 -6.06 -3.55
N ARG A 103 -31.33 -4.79 -3.10
CA ARG A 103 -32.09 -4.39 -1.91
C ARG A 103 -33.24 -3.46 -2.31
N ASP A 104 -34.25 -4.05 -2.93
CA ASP A 104 -35.63 -3.52 -2.92
C ASP A 104 -36.26 -3.81 -1.53
#